data_AF-A0A9X2UB38-F1
#
_entry.id   AF-A0A9X2UB38-F1
#
_cell.length_a   1.000
_cell.length_b   1.000
_cell.length_c   1.000
_cell.angle_alpha   90.00
_cell.angle_beta   90.00
_cell.angle_gamma   90.00
#
_symmetry.space_group_name_H-M   'P 1'
#
loop_
_entity.id
_entity.type
_entity.pdbx_description
1 polymer ?
#
loop_
_entity_poly.entity_id
_entity_poly.type
_entity_poly.pdbx_seq_one_letter_code
_entity_poly.pdbx_strand_id
1 'polypeptide(L)'
;MAHIEAEGGGLGAMLIGDGLAWHYREYAPNETEYRRLQRQARNANRGLWSQASPIPPWEWRDRTSGPSETAARDRDCGDFDTQPEAQRFFERHQPGDPHGLDGNGDGQACESLPGGR
;
A
#
# COMPACT_ATOMS: atom_id res chain seq x y z
N MET A 1 1.15 33.88 36.71
CA MET A 1 0.96 32.44 36.44
C MET A 1 0.98 32.28 34.94
N ALA A 2 1.95 31.56 34.38
CA ALA A 2 2.02 31.35 32.93
C ALA A 2 1.25 30.08 32.59
N HIS A 3 0.11 30.25 31.93
CA HIS A 3 -0.64 29.14 31.32
C HIS A 3 0.01 28.89 29.96
N ILE A 4 0.73 27.78 29.82
CA ILE A 4 1.30 27.36 28.54
C ILE A 4 0.29 26.41 27.90
N GLU A 5 -0.54 26.95 27.02
CA GLU A 5 -1.38 26.15 26.13
C GLU A 5 -0.57 25.79 24.90
N ALA A 6 0.12 24.65 24.97
CA ALA A 6 0.46 23.92 23.76
C ALA A 6 -0.84 23.23 23.26
N GLU A 7 -1.78 24.02 22.74
CA GLU A 7 -3.00 23.49 22.13
C GLU A 7 -2.59 22.66 20.91
N GLY A 8 -2.81 21.35 20.99
CA GLY A 8 -2.47 20.36 19.96
C GLY A 8 -3.17 20.55 18.60
N GLY A 9 -3.80 21.71 18.34
CA GLY A 9 -4.37 22.11 17.06
C GLY A 9 -3.50 23.06 16.22
N GLY A 10 -2.45 23.67 16.77
CA GLY A 10 -1.72 24.75 16.09
C GLY A 10 -0.80 24.30 14.95
N LEU A 11 -0.05 23.21 15.13
CA LEU A 11 0.92 22.78 14.13
C LEU A 11 0.24 22.26 12.86
N GLY A 12 -0.83 21.47 13.02
CA GLY A 12 -1.62 20.98 11.89
C GLY A 12 -2.25 22.14 11.08
N ALA A 13 -2.81 23.13 11.78
CA ALA A 13 -3.35 24.34 11.16
C ALA A 13 -2.28 25.10 10.36
N MET A 14 -1.11 25.35 10.96
CA MET A 14 0.00 26.05 10.30
C MET A 14 0.47 25.28 9.07
N LEU A 15 0.73 23.98 9.19
CA LEU A 15 1.18 23.15 8.07
C LEU A 15 0.17 23.14 6.91
N ILE A 16 -1.13 23.08 7.20
CA ILE A 16 -2.17 23.12 6.17
C ILE A 16 -2.26 24.53 5.54
N GLY A 17 -2.15 25.59 6.35
CA GLY A 17 -2.19 26.98 5.88
C GLY A 17 -0.99 27.39 5.02
N ASP A 18 0.18 26.82 5.29
CA ASP A 18 1.40 26.97 4.48
C ASP A 18 1.45 26.03 3.27
N GLY A 19 0.46 25.14 3.13
CA GLY A 19 0.38 24.19 2.02
C GLY A 19 1.41 23.06 2.11
N LEU A 20 1.88 22.75 3.31
CA LEU A 20 2.82 21.67 3.61
C LEU A 20 2.11 20.36 3.99
N ALA A 21 0.80 20.40 4.25
CA ALA A 21 0.01 19.23 4.63
C ALA A 21 -1.37 19.18 3.97
N TRP A 22 -1.94 17.97 3.93
CA TRP A 22 -3.29 17.71 3.44
C TRP A 22 -4.27 17.57 4.61
N HIS A 23 -5.45 18.19 4.51
CA HIS A 23 -6.55 17.88 5.42
C HIS A 23 -7.12 16.52 5.03
N TYR A 24 -7.00 15.53 5.92
CA TYR A 24 -7.57 14.21 5.69
C TYR A 24 -8.91 14.07 6.39
N ARG A 25 -9.98 14.03 5.60
CA ARG A 25 -11.38 14.07 6.06
C ARG A 25 -11.75 12.87 6.94
N GLU A 26 -11.08 11.74 6.77
CA GLU A 26 -11.40 10.48 7.45
C GLU A 26 -11.00 10.48 8.92
N TYR A 27 -9.84 11.06 9.25
CA TYR A 27 -9.38 11.13 10.64
C TYR A 27 -9.85 12.40 11.36
N ALA A 28 -10.18 13.46 10.62
CA ALA A 28 -10.56 14.75 11.19
C ALA A 28 -11.81 15.33 10.49
N PRO A 29 -12.99 14.66 10.62
CA PRO A 29 -14.21 15.08 9.92
C PRO A 29 -14.80 16.40 10.45
N ASN A 30 -14.58 16.71 11.73
CA ASN A 30 -15.13 17.90 12.41
C ASN A 30 -14.23 19.15 12.28
N GLU A 31 -13.02 19.01 11.71
CA GLU A 31 -12.05 20.09 11.59
C GLU A 31 -12.35 21.02 10.41
N THR A 32 -13.33 21.91 10.63
CA THR A 32 -13.78 22.90 9.62
C THR A 32 -12.70 23.93 9.33
N GLU A 33 -11.84 24.24 10.31
CA GLU A 33 -10.74 25.19 10.18
C GLU A 33 -9.69 24.70 9.17
N TYR A 34 -9.33 23.42 9.23
CA TYR A 34 -8.37 22.80 8.31
C TYR A 34 -8.87 22.83 6.86
N ARG A 35 -10.17 22.60 6.65
CA ARG A 35 -10.79 22.74 5.32
C ARG A 35 -10.70 24.18 4.79
N ARG A 36 -10.80 25.19 5.66
CA ARG A 36 -10.66 26.60 5.26
C ARG A 36 -9.21 26.92 4.91
N LEU A 37 -8.26 26.52 5.75
CA LEU A 37 -6.83 26.74 5.55
C LEU A 37 -6.30 26.04 4.30
N GLN A 38 -6.72 24.80 4.04
CA GLN A 38 -6.32 24.06 2.85
C GLN A 38 -6.79 24.77 1.57
N ARG A 39 -8.03 25.29 1.58
CA ARG A 39 -8.56 26.07 0.45
C ARG A 39 -7.77 27.36 0.23
N GLN A 40 -7.36 28.04 1.30
CA GLN A 40 -6.51 29.22 1.20
C GLN A 40 -5.13 28.88 0.62
N ALA A 41 -4.49 27.83 1.12
CA ALA A 41 -3.19 27.39 0.63
C ALA A 41 -3.24 26.98 -0.85
N ARG A 42 -4.32 26.31 -1.27
CA ARG A 42 -4.55 25.92 -2.67
C ARG A 42 -4.77 27.14 -3.58
N ASN A 43 -5.61 28.09 -3.17
CA ASN A 43 -5.83 29.32 -3.94
C ASN A 43 -4.58 30.20 -4.04
N ALA A 44 -3.72 30.15 -3.01
CA ALA A 44 -2.46 30.86 -2.98
C ALA A 44 -1.30 30.09 -3.66
N ASN A 45 -1.55 28.91 -4.23
CA ASN A 45 -0.55 28.03 -4.83
C ASN A 45 0.68 27.80 -3.94
N ARG A 46 0.47 27.64 -2.62
CA ARG A 46 1.56 27.52 -1.64
C ARG A 46 2.06 26.09 -1.52
N GLY A 47 3.38 25.93 -1.38
CA GLY A 47 4.01 24.65 -1.06
C GLY A 47 3.61 23.54 -2.04
N LEU A 48 2.99 22.48 -1.51
CA LEU A 48 2.53 21.32 -2.29
C LEU A 48 1.56 21.74 -3.41
N TRP A 49 0.77 22.79 -3.21
CA TRP A 49 -0.24 23.26 -4.17
C TRP A 49 0.33 24.02 -5.37
N SER A 50 1.62 24.38 -5.35
CA SER A 50 2.31 24.96 -6.51
C SER A 50 2.59 23.93 -7.62
N GLN A 51 2.51 22.63 -7.29
CA GLN A 51 2.72 21.55 -8.25
C GLN A 51 1.50 21.42 -9.18
N ALA A 52 1.73 21.04 -10.45
CA ALA A 52 0.67 20.95 -11.46
C ALA A 52 -0.41 19.90 -11.15
N SER A 53 -0.08 18.87 -10.36
CA SER A 53 -1.01 17.82 -9.94
C SER A 53 -0.53 17.22 -8.62
N PRO A 54 -0.76 17.89 -7.48
CA PRO A 54 -0.32 17.38 -6.19
C PRO A 54 -1.20 16.18 -5.82
N ILE A 55 -0.56 15.02 -5.68
CA ILE A 55 -1.23 13.77 -5.31
C ILE A 55 -1.29 13.72 -3.79
N PRO A 56 -2.47 13.49 -3.19
CA PRO A 56 -2.54 13.35 -1.76
C PRO A 56 -1.83 12.07 -1.27
N PRO A 57 -1.30 12.07 -0.04
CA PRO A 57 -0.56 10.93 0.51
C PRO A 57 -1.34 9.61 0.51
N TRP A 58 -2.66 9.66 0.70
CA TRP A 58 -3.51 8.46 0.67
C TRP A 58 -3.62 7.85 -0.74
N GLU A 59 -3.64 8.68 -1.77
CA GLU A 59 -3.63 8.20 -3.17
C GLU A 59 -2.25 7.67 -3.57
N TRP A 60 -1.17 8.23 -3.04
CA TRP A 60 0.17 7.65 -3.21
C TRP A 60 0.30 6.28 -2.53
N ARG A 61 -0.26 6.14 -1.32
CA ARG A 61 -0.33 4.85 -0.61
C ARG A 61 -1.15 3.82 -1.39
N ASP A 62 -2.29 4.19 -1.96
CA ASP A 62 -3.10 3.28 -2.77
C ASP A 62 -2.34 2.78 -4.02
N ARG A 63 -1.66 3.68 -4.73
CA ARG A 63 -0.83 3.34 -5.91
C ARG A 63 0.36 2.43 -5.58
N THR A 64 0.94 2.59 -4.40
CA THR A 64 2.06 1.75 -3.92
C THR A 64 1.60 0.49 -3.20
N SER A 65 0.33 0.44 -2.80
CA SER A 65 -0.36 -0.75 -2.31
C SER A 65 -1.04 -1.51 -3.46
N GLY A 66 -0.73 -1.17 -4.71
CA GLY A 66 -1.03 -2.04 -5.85
C GLY A 66 -0.58 -3.45 -5.50
N PRO A 67 -1.31 -4.49 -5.96
CA PRO A 67 -1.02 -5.87 -5.60
C PRO A 67 0.49 -6.06 -5.76
N SER A 68 1.13 -6.36 -4.63
CA SER A 68 2.55 -6.66 -4.56
C SER A 68 2.92 -7.54 -5.76
N GLU A 69 4.12 -7.44 -6.33
CA GLU A 69 4.54 -8.40 -7.35
C GLU A 69 4.50 -9.87 -6.87
N THR A 70 4.28 -10.12 -5.58
CA THR A 70 3.87 -11.44 -5.05
C THR A 70 2.43 -11.84 -5.43
N ALA A 71 1.51 -10.89 -5.58
CA ALA A 71 0.18 -11.10 -6.13
C ALA A 71 0.13 -11.07 -7.67
N ALA A 72 1.27 -10.90 -8.36
CA ALA A 72 1.36 -11.00 -9.83
C ALA A 72 1.36 -12.46 -10.33
N ARG A 73 0.64 -13.36 -9.64
CA ARG A 73 0.56 -14.83 -9.77
C ARG A 73 1.41 -15.55 -8.72
N ASP A 74 0.92 -15.59 -7.48
CA ASP A 74 1.12 -16.77 -6.62
C ASP A 74 0.56 -17.96 -7.41
N ARG A 75 1.41 -18.60 -8.23
CA ARG A 75 1.08 -19.90 -8.83
C ARG A 75 1.36 -20.92 -7.75
N ASP A 76 0.46 -20.96 -6.78
CA ASP A 76 0.53 -21.92 -5.69
C ASP A 76 -0.07 -23.24 -6.16
N CYS A 77 -0.07 -24.24 -5.27
CA CYS A 77 -0.75 -25.50 -5.53
C CYS A 77 -2.24 -25.38 -5.88
N GLY A 78 -2.87 -24.23 -5.61
CA GLY A 78 -4.25 -23.93 -6.01
C GLY A 78 -4.47 -23.64 -7.49
N ASP A 79 -3.41 -23.37 -8.27
CA ASP A 79 -3.49 -23.09 -9.71
C ASP A 79 -3.39 -24.35 -10.59
N PHE A 80 -3.10 -25.51 -10.02
CA PHE A 80 -2.90 -26.76 -10.75
C PHE A 80 -3.96 -27.79 -10.40
N ASP A 81 -4.56 -28.42 -11.40
CA ASP A 81 -5.60 -29.44 -11.20
C ASP A 81 -5.02 -30.77 -10.69
N THR A 82 -3.73 -31.06 -10.95
CA THR A 82 -3.08 -32.33 -10.59
C THR A 82 -1.61 -32.18 -10.18
N GLN A 83 -1.13 -33.09 -9.32
CA GLN A 83 0.28 -33.13 -8.87
C GLN A 83 1.29 -33.23 -10.03
N PRO A 84 1.08 -34.07 -11.08
CA PRO A 84 2.02 -34.18 -12.20
C PRO A 84 2.16 -32.89 -13.03
N GLU A 85 1.13 -32.05 -13.03
CA GLU A 85 1.17 -30.76 -13.72
C GLU A 85 1.98 -29.73 -12.93
N ALA A 86 1.76 -29.66 -11.61
CA ALA A 86 2.55 -28.86 -10.69
C ALA A 86 4.04 -29.26 -10.73
N GLN A 87 4.33 -30.57 -10.75
CA GLN A 87 5.70 -31.09 -10.83
C GLN A 87 6.43 -30.59 -12.08
N ARG A 88 5.79 -30.64 -13.25
CA ARG A 88 6.38 -30.17 -14.51
C ARG A 88 6.68 -28.68 -14.50
N PHE A 89 5.86 -27.91 -13.80
CA PHE A 89 6.07 -26.49 -13.63
C PHE A 89 7.28 -26.23 -12.72
N PHE A 90 7.36 -26.95 -11.60
CA PHE A 90 8.49 -26.89 -10.67
C PHE A 90 9.83 -27.25 -11.34
N GLU A 91 9.90 -28.36 -12.07
CA GLU A 91 11.11 -28.81 -12.78
C GLU A 91 11.63 -27.79 -13.80
N ARG A 92 10.74 -27.02 -14.44
CA ARG A 92 11.11 -26.01 -15.44
C ARG A 92 11.67 -24.71 -14.85
N HIS A 93 11.35 -24.41 -13.59
CA HIS A 93 11.71 -23.16 -12.93
C HIS A 93 12.86 -23.33 -11.93
N GLN A 94 13.53 -24.48 -11.97
CA GLN A 94 14.78 -24.70 -11.25
C GLN A 94 15.92 -23.83 -11.79
N PRO A 95 16.86 -23.37 -10.94
CA PRO A 95 17.08 -23.81 -9.55
C PRO A 95 16.30 -22.99 -8.50
N GLY A 96 15.68 -23.70 -7.56
CA GLY A 96 14.97 -23.14 -6.41
C GLY A 96 13.45 -23.32 -6.49
N ASP A 97 12.77 -22.92 -5.41
CA ASP A 97 11.31 -22.88 -5.31
C ASP A 97 10.81 -21.45 -5.07
N PRO A 98 10.91 -20.53 -6.07
CA PRO A 98 10.45 -19.15 -5.91
C PRO A 98 8.94 -19.04 -5.68
N HIS A 99 8.19 -20.09 -6.01
CA HIS A 99 6.74 -20.16 -5.99
C HIS A 99 6.18 -21.00 -4.83
N GLY A 100 7.00 -21.50 -3.90
CA GLY A 100 6.50 -22.20 -2.71
C GLY A 100 5.80 -23.53 -2.98
N LEU A 101 6.05 -24.16 -4.13
CA LEU A 101 5.34 -25.37 -4.58
C LEU A 101 5.81 -26.63 -3.85
N ASP A 102 7.05 -26.62 -3.36
CA ASP A 102 7.71 -27.72 -2.64
C ASP A 102 8.07 -27.25 -1.22
N GLY A 103 7.04 -27.15 -0.38
CA GLY A 103 7.17 -26.63 0.99
C GLY A 103 7.95 -27.55 1.94
N ASN A 104 8.08 -28.84 1.64
CA ASN A 104 8.79 -29.80 2.46
C ASN A 104 10.25 -30.04 1.96
N GLY A 105 10.58 -29.58 0.74
CA GLY A 105 11.90 -29.65 0.14
C GLY A 105 12.29 -31.07 -0.30
N ASP A 106 11.31 -31.94 -0.54
CA ASP A 106 11.52 -33.33 -0.93
C ASP A 106 11.65 -33.51 -2.46
N GLY A 107 11.47 -32.42 -3.22
CA GLY A 107 11.52 -32.39 -4.67
C GLY A 107 10.18 -32.70 -5.35
N GLN A 108 9.10 -32.85 -4.59
CA GLN A 108 7.75 -33.09 -5.11
C GLN A 108 6.85 -31.86 -4.89
N ALA A 109 6.50 -31.20 -5.99
CA ALA A 109 5.59 -30.07 -5.94
C ALA A 109 4.16 -30.54 -5.61
N CYS A 110 3.52 -29.87 -4.65
CA CYS A 110 2.08 -30.00 -4.37
C CYS A 110 1.60 -31.45 -4.19
N GLU A 111 2.30 -32.23 -3.35
CA GLU A 111 1.95 -33.62 -2.99
C GLU A 111 0.49 -33.81 -2.50
N SER A 112 -0.17 -32.73 -2.09
CA SER A 112 -1.57 -32.71 -1.65
C SER A 112 -2.59 -32.78 -2.81
N LEU A 113 -2.17 -32.62 -4.06
CA LEU A 113 -3.05 -32.64 -5.23
C LEU A 113 -3.38 -34.07 -5.70
N PRO A 114 -4.58 -34.30 -6.26
CA PRO A 114 -4.96 -35.61 -6.79
C PRO A 114 -4.05 -36.04 -7.96
N GLY A 115 -3.69 -37.32 -7.97
CA GLY A 115 -2.79 -37.90 -8.99
C GLY A 115 -1.31 -37.94 -8.60
N GLY A 116 -0.96 -37.53 -7.38
CA GLY A 116 0.35 -37.76 -6.77
C GLY A 116 0.63 -39.25 -6.54
N ARG A 117 1.91 -39.64 -6.57
CA ARG A 117 2.36 -41.03 -6.63
C ARG A 117 2.83 -41.56 -5.28
#